data_AF-A0A8J4C7D9-F1
#
_entry.id   AF-A0A8J4C7D9-F1
#
_cell.length_a   1.000
_cell.length_b   1.000
_cell.length_c   1.000
_cell.angle_alpha   90.00
_cell.angle_beta   90.00
_cell.angle_gamma   90.00
#
_symmetry.space_group_name_H-M   'P 1'
#
loop_
_entity.id
_entity.type
_entity.pdbx_description
1 polymer ?
#
loop_
_entity_poly.entity_id
_entity_poly.type
_entity_poly.pdbx_seq_one_letter_code
_entity_poly.pdbx_strand_id
1 'polypeptide(L)'
;MLDLLHNHEQHMKPPHKDKLAETKKQEAAIHEALKAQQHQQKQAKEQLLHEQARQYKAEREYKLEHDPEGKHSKRAIKEQRELLKHAEKAATGSMCEHGVQRCKICFPHREESEKYIGHERGPALGSPAEVEDDE
;
A
#
# COMPACT_ATOMS: atom_id res chain seq x y z
N MET A 1 54.98 74.23 -12.92
CA MET A 1 54.12 74.23 -11.72
C MET A 1 53.80 72.78 -11.40
N LEU A 2 54.30 72.28 -10.25
CA LEU A 2 53.53 71.67 -9.13
C LEU A 2 52.61 70.52 -9.59
N ASP A 3 52.60 69.29 -9.09
CA ASP A 3 53.22 68.58 -7.95
C ASP A 3 52.89 67.09 -8.22
N LEU A 4 53.85 66.16 -8.12
CA LEU A 4 54.16 65.35 -6.92
C LEU A 4 53.00 64.51 -6.36
N LEU A 5 53.23 63.18 -6.35
CA LEU A 5 52.69 62.17 -5.42
C LEU A 5 51.19 61.87 -5.64
N HIS A 6 50.77 60.68 -6.06
CA HIS A 6 50.81 59.44 -5.28
C HIS A 6 50.84 58.23 -6.23
N ASN A 7 52.00 57.60 -6.40
CA ASN A 7 52.23 56.25 -5.85
C ASN A 7 51.31 55.91 -4.66
N HIS A 8 50.11 55.42 -4.94
CA HIS A 8 49.46 54.49 -4.02
C HIS A 8 49.01 53.28 -4.82
N GLU A 9 49.90 52.28 -4.83
CA GLU A 9 49.54 50.88 -4.99
C GLU A 9 48.32 50.57 -4.11
N GLN A 10 47.12 50.72 -4.65
CA GLN A 10 45.99 49.95 -4.18
C GLN A 10 46.05 48.60 -4.87
N HIS A 11 47.06 47.83 -4.46
CA HIS A 11 46.99 46.39 -4.36
C HIS A 11 45.86 46.05 -3.36
N MET A 12 44.62 46.37 -3.73
CA MET A 12 43.42 45.84 -3.09
C MET A 12 43.40 44.36 -3.45
N LYS A 13 44.14 43.57 -2.68
CA LYS A 13 43.99 42.12 -2.66
C LYS A 13 42.49 41.86 -2.54
N PRO A 14 41.86 41.18 -3.51
CA PRO A 14 40.43 40.91 -3.44
C PRO A 14 40.15 40.14 -2.14
N PRO A 15 38.97 40.30 -1.53
CA PRO A 15 38.61 39.61 -0.30
C PRO A 15 38.53 38.10 -0.60
N HIS A 16 39.67 37.42 -0.49
CA HIS A 16 39.86 36.02 -0.84
C HIS A 16 39.09 35.07 0.12
N LYS A 17 38.49 35.63 1.18
CA LYS A 17 37.67 34.92 2.17
C LYS A 17 36.19 34.79 1.75
N ASP A 18 35.68 35.65 0.87
CA ASP A 18 34.27 35.61 0.45
C ASP A 18 34.00 34.53 -0.60
N LYS A 19 34.94 34.31 -1.53
CA LYS A 19 34.79 33.32 -2.60
C LYS A 19 34.54 31.90 -2.07
N LEU A 20 35.14 31.55 -0.93
CA LEU A 20 34.99 30.23 -0.32
C LEU A 20 33.63 30.04 0.38
N ALA A 21 33.05 31.12 0.90
CA ALA A 21 31.71 31.10 1.47
C ALA A 21 30.65 31.07 0.36
N GLU A 22 30.92 31.75 -0.75
CA GLU A 22 30.06 31.78 -1.92
C GLU A 22 30.06 30.44 -2.66
N THR A 23 31.22 29.80 -2.83
CA THR A 23 31.31 28.44 -3.41
C THR A 23 30.59 27.42 -2.52
N LYS A 24 30.73 27.49 -1.20
CA LYS A 24 29.99 26.61 -0.28
C LYS A 24 28.48 26.79 -0.38
N LYS A 25 28.00 28.02 -0.56
CA LYS A 25 26.56 28.29 -0.78
C LYS A 25 26.09 27.71 -2.12
N GLN A 26 26.89 27.83 -3.16
CA GLN A 26 26.58 27.26 -4.48
C GLN A 26 26.58 25.72 -4.42
N GLU A 27 27.55 25.11 -3.78
CA GLU A 27 27.62 23.65 -3.58
C GLU A 27 26.44 23.13 -2.76
N ALA A 28 26.07 23.84 -1.68
CA ALA A 28 24.89 23.51 -0.88
C ALA A 28 23.60 23.62 -1.71
N ALA A 29 23.45 24.69 -2.51
CA ALA A 29 22.30 24.89 -3.38
C ALA A 29 22.20 23.81 -4.47
N ILE A 30 23.32 23.39 -5.06
CA ILE A 30 23.37 22.30 -6.05
C ILE A 30 22.93 20.98 -5.41
N HIS A 31 23.43 20.69 -4.20
CA HIS A 31 23.09 19.45 -3.51
C HIS A 31 21.61 19.43 -3.04
N GLU A 32 21.08 20.57 -2.61
CA GLU A 32 19.65 20.72 -2.31
C GLU A 32 18.79 20.56 -3.56
N ALA A 33 19.18 21.19 -4.68
CA ALA A 33 18.49 21.05 -5.96
C ALA A 33 18.49 19.60 -6.47
N LEU A 34 19.60 18.88 -6.35
CA LEU A 34 19.69 17.46 -6.71
C LEU A 34 18.78 16.59 -5.83
N LYS A 35 18.75 16.83 -4.52
CA LYS A 35 17.82 16.12 -3.61
C LYS A 35 16.37 16.40 -3.95
N ALA A 36 16.02 17.66 -4.22
CA ALA A 36 14.68 18.04 -4.63
C ALA A 36 14.28 17.35 -5.95
N GLN A 37 15.17 17.32 -6.93
CA GLN A 37 14.94 16.64 -8.21
C GLN A 37 14.71 15.13 -8.04
N GLN A 38 15.53 14.46 -7.21
CA GLN A 38 15.36 13.04 -6.92
C GLN A 38 14.04 12.76 -6.19
N HIS A 39 13.67 13.60 -5.24
CA HIS A 39 12.40 13.47 -4.51
C HIS A 39 11.20 13.65 -5.45
N GLN A 40 11.21 14.67 -6.31
CA GLN A 40 10.17 14.89 -7.31
C GLN A 40 10.06 13.72 -8.29
N GLN A 41 11.17 13.17 -8.77
CA GLN A 41 11.15 11.99 -9.64
C GLN A 41 10.58 10.76 -8.94
N LYS A 42 10.90 10.56 -7.66
CA LYS A 42 10.35 9.44 -6.88
C LYS A 42 8.84 9.59 -6.69
N GLN A 43 8.38 10.79 -6.32
CA GLN A 43 6.96 11.08 -6.17
C GLN A 43 6.20 10.92 -7.49
N ALA A 44 6.75 11.39 -8.61
CA ALA A 44 6.13 11.23 -9.92
C ALA A 44 6.00 9.76 -10.33
N LYS A 45 7.04 8.93 -10.08
CA LYS A 45 6.98 7.48 -10.33
C LYS A 45 5.94 6.78 -9.47
N GLU A 46 5.84 7.14 -8.20
CA GLU A 46 4.87 6.57 -7.27
C GLU A 46 3.43 6.92 -7.66
N GLN A 47 3.19 8.18 -8.06
CA GLN A 47 1.90 8.62 -8.59
C GLN A 47 1.51 7.85 -9.86
N LEU A 48 2.44 7.68 -10.80
CA LEU A 48 2.24 6.89 -12.02
C LEU A 48 1.87 5.43 -11.72
N LEU A 49 2.59 4.78 -10.79
CA LEU A 49 2.29 3.41 -10.38
C LEU A 49 0.91 3.30 -9.74
N HIS A 50 0.54 4.26 -8.89
CA HIS A 50 -0.78 4.29 -8.27
C HIS A 50 -1.91 4.52 -9.29
N GLU A 51 -1.68 5.36 -10.29
CA GLU A 51 -2.61 5.55 -11.41
C GLU A 51 -2.75 4.31 -12.28
N GLN A 52 -1.65 3.66 -12.65
CA GLN A 52 -1.67 2.40 -13.40
C GLN A 52 -2.39 1.30 -12.62
N ALA A 53 -2.15 1.18 -11.31
CA ALA A 53 -2.86 0.24 -10.46
C ALA A 53 -4.38 0.51 -10.42
N ARG A 54 -4.79 1.79 -10.38
CA ARG A 54 -6.20 2.18 -10.47
C ARG A 54 -6.80 1.83 -11.84
N GLN A 55 -6.08 2.10 -12.92
CA GLN A 55 -6.51 1.78 -14.29
C GLN A 55 -6.66 0.27 -14.49
N TYR A 56 -5.67 -0.52 -14.07
CA TYR A 56 -5.72 -1.99 -14.17
C TYR A 56 -6.89 -2.58 -13.38
N LYS A 57 -7.17 -2.03 -12.19
CA LYS A 57 -8.31 -2.44 -11.38
C LYS A 57 -9.63 -2.13 -12.11
N ALA A 58 -9.76 -0.93 -12.67
CA ALA A 58 -10.94 -0.52 -13.43
C ALA A 58 -11.13 -1.35 -14.72
N GLU A 59 -10.07 -1.64 -15.46
CA GLU A 59 -10.12 -2.47 -16.67
C GLU A 59 -10.55 -3.91 -16.33
N ARG A 60 -10.03 -4.48 -15.23
CA ARG A 60 -10.43 -5.80 -14.76
C ARG A 60 -11.92 -5.83 -14.37
N GLU A 61 -12.40 -4.79 -13.70
CA GLU A 61 -13.81 -4.67 -13.29
C GLU A 61 -14.72 -4.54 -14.53
N TYR A 62 -14.35 -3.69 -15.49
CA TYR A 62 -15.05 -3.55 -16.77
C TYR A 62 -15.11 -4.87 -17.54
N LYS A 63 -13.97 -5.57 -17.65
CA LYS A 63 -13.90 -6.87 -18.34
C LYS A 63 -14.77 -7.93 -17.66
N LEU A 64 -14.82 -7.94 -16.32
CA LEU A 64 -15.67 -8.87 -15.58
C LEU A 64 -17.16 -8.57 -15.76
N GLU A 65 -17.54 -7.29 -15.85
CA GLU A 65 -18.93 -6.87 -16.06
C GLU A 65 -19.46 -7.26 -17.45
N HIS A 66 -18.60 -7.14 -18.48
CA HIS A 66 -18.96 -7.34 -19.88
C HIS A 66 -18.76 -8.77 -20.40
N ASP A 67 -18.18 -9.66 -19.61
CA ASP A 67 -17.97 -11.06 -20.00
C ASP A 67 -19.20 -11.93 -19.64
N PRO A 68 -20.00 -12.38 -20.64
CA PRO A 68 -21.21 -13.14 -20.40
C PRO A 68 -20.96 -14.55 -19.81
N GLU A 69 -19.77 -15.13 -20.01
CA GLU A 69 -19.36 -16.41 -19.40
C GLU A 69 -18.56 -16.22 -18.11
N GLY A 70 -17.92 -15.06 -17.96
CA GLY A 70 -17.12 -14.69 -16.79
C GLY A 70 -17.89 -14.84 -15.47
N LYS A 71 -19.18 -14.49 -15.45
CA LYS A 71 -20.08 -14.59 -14.27
C LYS A 71 -20.27 -16.01 -13.74
N HIS A 72 -20.03 -17.03 -14.56
CA HIS A 72 -20.16 -18.45 -14.18
C HIS A 72 -18.81 -19.17 -14.07
N SER A 73 -17.69 -18.48 -14.36
CA SER A 73 -16.36 -19.06 -14.18
C SER A 73 -16.12 -19.36 -12.70
N LYS A 74 -15.50 -20.52 -12.40
CA LYS A 74 -15.12 -20.90 -11.02
C LYS A 74 -14.31 -19.80 -10.32
N ARG A 75 -13.57 -18.99 -11.10
CA ARG A 75 -12.81 -17.84 -10.61
C ARG A 75 -13.71 -16.69 -10.15
N ALA A 76 -14.71 -16.30 -10.92
CA ALA A 76 -15.65 -15.24 -10.55
C ALA A 76 -16.51 -15.63 -9.34
N ILE A 77 -16.96 -16.89 -9.25
CA ILE A 77 -17.71 -17.38 -8.08
C ILE A 77 -16.84 -17.33 -6.81
N LYS A 78 -15.55 -17.68 -6.92
CA LYS A 78 -14.61 -17.58 -5.80
C LYS A 78 -14.40 -16.14 -5.38
N GLU A 79 -14.17 -15.24 -6.34
CA GLU A 79 -13.99 -13.80 -6.07
C GLU A 79 -15.24 -13.18 -5.44
N GLN A 80 -16.44 -13.53 -5.92
CA GLN A 80 -17.69 -13.06 -5.35
C GLN A 80 -17.88 -13.57 -3.91
N ARG A 81 -17.56 -14.84 -3.62
CA ARG A 81 -17.58 -15.38 -2.24
C ARG A 81 -16.59 -14.67 -1.32
N GLU A 82 -15.39 -14.36 -1.81
CA GLU A 82 -14.39 -13.63 -1.03
C GLU A 82 -14.83 -12.18 -0.76
N LEU A 83 -15.41 -11.50 -1.75
CA LEU A 83 -15.98 -10.16 -1.60
C LEU A 83 -17.12 -10.15 -0.57
N LEU A 84 -18.05 -11.10 -0.65
CA LEU A 84 -19.13 -11.24 0.34
C LEU A 84 -18.58 -11.50 1.74
N LYS A 85 -17.58 -12.40 1.87
CA LYS A 85 -16.93 -12.68 3.16
C LYS A 85 -16.21 -11.45 3.73
N HIS A 86 -15.62 -10.62 2.89
CA HIS A 86 -15.01 -9.35 3.31
C HIS A 86 -16.07 -8.33 3.72
N ALA A 87 -17.15 -8.19 2.96
CA ALA A 87 -18.28 -7.32 3.29
C ALA A 87 -18.94 -7.74 4.61
N GLU A 88 -19.17 -9.03 4.82
CA GLU A 88 -19.68 -9.58 6.08
C GLU A 88 -18.74 -9.29 7.25
N LYS A 89 -17.42 -9.48 7.08
CA LYS A 89 -16.44 -9.13 8.12
C LYS A 89 -16.46 -7.64 8.46
N ALA A 90 -16.57 -6.78 7.44
CA ALA A 90 -16.66 -5.34 7.64
C ALA A 90 -17.96 -4.95 8.37
N ALA A 91 -19.09 -5.56 7.98
CA ALA A 91 -20.40 -5.28 8.57
C ALA A 91 -20.56 -5.83 10.00
N THR A 92 -20.02 -7.02 10.27
CA THR A 92 -20.20 -7.72 11.57
C THR A 92 -19.07 -7.51 12.55
N GLY A 93 -17.92 -7.02 12.11
CA GLY A 93 -16.76 -6.86 12.99
C GLY A 93 -16.86 -5.57 13.80
N SER A 94 -17.07 -5.72 15.10
CA SER A 94 -16.95 -4.63 16.07
C SER A 94 -15.53 -4.04 16.06
N MET A 95 -15.44 -2.72 15.96
CA MET A 95 -14.20 -1.99 16.18
C MET A 95 -13.99 -1.81 17.68
N CYS A 96 -12.77 -2.07 18.18
CA CYS A 96 -12.43 -1.68 19.53
C CYS A 96 -12.07 -0.18 19.59
N GLU A 97 -11.96 0.35 20.80
CA GLU A 97 -11.53 1.74 21.06
C GLU A 97 -10.13 2.07 20.51
N HIS A 98 -9.30 1.04 20.25
CA HIS A 98 -8.00 1.19 19.60
C HIS A 98 -8.10 1.37 18.07
N GLY A 99 -9.30 1.38 17.49
CA GLY A 99 -9.49 1.49 16.04
C GLY A 99 -9.16 0.20 15.27
N VAL A 100 -9.00 -0.94 15.98
CA VAL A 100 -8.65 -2.23 15.37
C VAL A 100 -9.86 -3.15 15.37
N GLN A 101 -10.22 -3.65 14.18
CA GLN A 101 -11.27 -4.67 14.05
C GLN A 101 -10.75 -6.01 14.58
N ARG A 102 -11.50 -6.66 15.50
CA ARG A 102 -11.11 -7.94 16.13
C ARG A 102 -9.73 -7.89 16.83
N CYS A 103 -9.48 -6.83 17.59
CA CYS A 103 -8.28 -6.73 18.44
C CYS A 103 -8.13 -7.96 19.34
N LYS A 104 -6.97 -8.62 19.32
CA LYS A 104 -6.69 -9.84 20.11
C LYS A 104 -6.73 -9.62 21.63
N ILE A 105 -6.55 -8.38 22.07
CA ILE A 105 -6.55 -7.99 23.49
C ILE A 105 -7.99 -7.72 23.96
N CYS A 106 -8.74 -6.90 23.21
CA CYS A 106 -10.12 -6.56 23.54
C CYS A 106 -11.11 -7.68 23.21
N PHE A 107 -10.81 -8.49 22.20
CA PHE A 107 -11.62 -9.60 21.70
C PHE A 107 -10.73 -10.85 21.55
N PRO A 108 -10.32 -11.50 22.66
CA PRO A 108 -9.57 -12.73 22.59
C PRO A 108 -10.36 -13.79 21.81
N HIS A 109 -9.70 -14.47 20.87
CA HIS A 109 -10.33 -15.56 20.13
C HIS A 109 -10.65 -16.70 21.09
N ARG A 110 -11.87 -17.25 21.03
CA ARG A 110 -12.22 -18.52 21.69
C ARG A 110 -11.19 -19.58 21.35
N GLU A 111 -10.73 -20.28 22.37
CA GLU A 111 -9.73 -21.35 22.28
C GLU A 111 -10.18 -22.41 21.28
N GLU A 112 -9.23 -23.00 20.55
CA GLU A 112 -9.51 -23.97 19.49
C GLU A 112 -10.25 -25.22 19.98
N SER A 113 -10.25 -25.47 21.30
CA SER A 113 -11.03 -26.49 21.99
C SER A 113 -12.54 -26.34 21.81
N GLU A 114 -13.07 -25.13 21.59
CA GLU A 114 -14.51 -24.91 21.34
C GLU A 114 -14.92 -25.04 19.86
N LYS A 115 -13.96 -25.19 18.93
CA LYS A 115 -14.25 -25.28 17.48
C LYS A 115 -14.55 -26.69 17.00
N TYR A 116 -14.52 -27.69 17.87
CA TYR A 116 -14.92 -29.06 17.51
C TYR A 116 -16.44 -29.12 17.35
N ILE A 117 -16.92 -28.74 16.16
CA ILE A 117 -18.23 -29.14 15.69
C ILE A 117 -18.04 -30.58 15.23
N GLY A 118 -18.44 -31.54 16.07
CA GLY A 118 -18.50 -32.93 15.67
C GLY A 118 -19.41 -33.05 14.45
N HIS A 119 -18.81 -33.21 13.28
CA HIS A 119 -19.56 -33.57 12.09
C HIS A 119 -19.92 -35.03 12.21
N GLU A 120 -21.06 -35.32 12.85
CA GLU A 120 -21.68 -36.61 12.71
C GLU A 120 -21.99 -36.81 11.23
N ARG A 121 -21.23 -37.71 10.58
CA ARG A 121 -21.63 -38.23 9.27
C ARG A 121 -22.83 -39.12 9.52
N GLY A 122 -24.01 -38.54 9.48
CA GLY A 122 -25.22 -39.31 9.27
C GLY A 122 -25.07 -40.14 7.97
N PRO A 123 -25.73 -41.31 7.88
CA PRO A 123 -25.71 -42.09 6.66
C PRO A 123 -26.16 -41.21 5.49
N ALA A 124 -25.50 -41.37 4.34
CA ALA A 124 -25.84 -40.60 3.14
C ALA A 124 -27.32 -40.81 2.83
N LEU A 125 -28.04 -39.74 2.48
CA LEU A 125 -29.41 -39.83 1.98
C LEU A 125 -29.44 -40.81 0.81
N GLY A 126 -29.94 -42.03 1.05
CA GLY A 126 -29.98 -43.12 0.06
C GLY A 126 -29.18 -44.38 0.41
N SER A 127 -28.47 -44.44 1.55
CA SER A 127 -27.93 -45.71 2.06
C SER A 127 -29.08 -46.63 2.48
N PRO A 128 -29.26 -47.82 1.89
CA PRO A 128 -30.28 -48.75 2.36
C PRO A 128 -29.96 -49.10 3.81
N ALA A 129 -30.96 -48.97 4.69
CA ALA A 129 -30.88 -49.55 6.02
C ALA A 129 -30.65 -51.05 5.83
N GLU A 130 -29.61 -51.59 6.46
CA GLU A 130 -29.41 -53.02 6.50
C GLU A 130 -30.68 -53.63 7.08
N VAL A 131 -31.39 -54.37 6.24
CA VAL A 131 -32.53 -55.17 6.63
C VAL A 131 -31.94 -56.26 7.50
N GLU A 132 -32.32 -56.27 8.77
CA GLU A 132 -32.08 -57.41 9.64
C GLU A 132 -32.75 -58.63 8.99
N ASP A 133 -31.94 -59.56 8.47
CA ASP A 133 -32.36 -60.90 8.09
C ASP A 133 -32.72 -61.64 9.39
N ASP A 134 -33.99 -61.60 9.74
CA ASP A 134 -34.63 -62.49 10.72
C ASP A 134 -35.65 -63.36 9.95
N GLU A 135 -35.17 -64.46 9.37
CA GLU A 135 -35.74 -65.84 9.33
C GLU A 135 -35.08 -66.73 8.26
#